data_AF-A0AAW9PUH0-F1
#
_entry.id   AF-A0AAW9PUH0-F1
#
_cell.length_a   1.000
_cell.length_b   1.000
_cell.length_c   1.000
_cell.angle_alpha   90.00
_cell.angle_beta   90.00
_cell.angle_gamma   90.00
#
_symmetry.space_group_name_H-M   'P 1'
#
loop_
_entity.id
_entity.type
_entity.pdbx_description
1 polymer ?
#
loop_
_entity_poly.entity_id
_entity_poly.type
_entity_poly.pdbx_seq_one_letter_code
_entity_poly.pdbx_strand_id
1 'polypeptide(L)'
;MAGYTLILAILILGGIIATLGDRIGSKVGRARLSIFNLRPRNTATLVTIVTGGAIAASTLGILLASSSQLRDGLFQLESIRADLSNTQAEKLKVEKELNTARTEQGQAQQRLDQINKSLAQALLKQSQTQSQLKLVEGKFQEAQTELQKVQEQEATLRDRVQSLSSEQEKLQAESQKLAQERDQLTSDLARITTERESLRQKVAESETSLKAIEQQRTQLITEVSSLETSRDQLLASIQALRTGNVAILSDQLLAIGVIRPKLSRDELREATNQLLLQAEQNSRALLDFLPGQAPQDRVIRVTQAQVAALVDKISDGRSYVVRILSAGNYLKRETAIMVSADVTPNRQVFTKGEVIASLQFKPNLSERELTSRVEQVFLLVSFRARREGVLADPITGKVGTFSPEALNNLLQKIRTLQSPFEIQAVAKETIFTASTLTLELIVRQDGVEVGRFD
;
A
#
# COMPACT_ATOMS: atom_id res chain seq x y z
N MET A 1 -101.11 -17.51 -142.05
CA MET A 1 -101.71 -17.26 -143.38
C MET A 1 -100.81 -17.62 -144.56
N ALA A 2 -99.47 -17.48 -144.49
CA ALA A 2 -98.56 -17.98 -145.55
C ALA A 2 -98.42 -19.53 -145.61
N GLY A 3 -98.79 -20.24 -144.54
CA GLY A 3 -98.72 -21.71 -144.49
C GLY A 3 -99.68 -22.41 -145.46
N TYR A 4 -100.90 -21.90 -145.63
CA TYR A 4 -101.88 -22.49 -146.55
C TYR A 4 -101.53 -22.25 -148.01
N THR A 5 -100.94 -21.10 -148.36
CA THR A 5 -100.45 -20.82 -149.72
C THR A 5 -99.24 -21.68 -150.06
N LEU A 6 -98.34 -21.93 -149.11
CA LEU A 6 -97.20 -22.83 -149.30
C LEU A 6 -97.65 -24.29 -149.49
N ILE A 7 -98.62 -24.75 -148.69
CA ILE A 7 -99.19 -26.10 -148.82
C ILE A 7 -99.92 -26.25 -150.16
N LEU A 8 -100.72 -25.26 -150.58
CA LEU A 8 -101.42 -25.30 -151.87
C LEU A 8 -100.45 -25.32 -153.06
N ALA A 9 -99.38 -24.52 -152.99
CA ALA A 9 -98.32 -24.50 -154.00
C ALA A 9 -97.56 -25.83 -154.08
N ILE A 10 -97.23 -26.44 -152.93
CA ILE A 10 -96.56 -27.75 -152.88
C ILE A 10 -97.48 -28.87 -153.42
N LEU A 11 -98.78 -28.80 -153.17
CA LEU A 11 -99.75 -29.81 -153.65
C LEU A 11 -99.94 -29.72 -155.17
N ILE A 12 -100.04 -28.51 -155.72
CA ILE A 12 -100.13 -28.28 -157.17
C ILE A 12 -98.82 -28.70 -157.86
N LEU A 13 -97.68 -28.29 -157.31
CA LEU A 13 -96.37 -28.63 -157.87
C LEU A 13 -96.09 -30.14 -157.77
N GLY A 14 -96.50 -30.77 -156.67
CA GLY A 14 -96.42 -32.22 -156.47
C GLY A 14 -97.28 -33.00 -157.47
N GLY A 15 -98.48 -32.52 -157.79
CA GLY A 15 -99.34 -33.11 -158.83
C GLY A 15 -98.72 -33.01 -160.23
N ILE A 16 -98.17 -31.85 -160.58
CA ILE A 16 -97.49 -31.64 -161.87
C ILE A 16 -96.25 -32.54 -161.98
N ILE A 17 -95.42 -32.60 -160.94
CA ILE A 17 -94.19 -33.42 -160.94
C ILE A 17 -94.52 -34.92 -160.95
N ALA A 18 -95.59 -35.36 -160.26
CA ALA A 18 -96.03 -36.76 -160.29
C ALA A 18 -96.46 -37.19 -161.71
N THR A 19 -97.20 -36.36 -162.45
CA THR A 19 -97.58 -36.67 -163.84
C THR A 19 -96.39 -36.69 -164.81
N LEU A 20 -95.37 -35.85 -164.59
CA LEU A 20 -94.11 -35.91 -165.33
C LEU A 20 -93.32 -37.18 -165.00
N GLY A 21 -93.28 -37.58 -163.73
CA GLY A 21 -92.62 -38.82 -163.28
C GLY A 21 -93.21 -40.07 -163.93
N ASP A 22 -94.54 -40.16 -164.00
CA ASP A 22 -95.25 -41.28 -164.65
C ASP A 22 -95.07 -41.29 -166.18
N ARG A 23 -94.98 -40.10 -166.79
CA ARG A 23 -94.63 -39.97 -168.22
C ARG A 23 -93.20 -40.41 -168.51
N ILE A 24 -92.24 -40.04 -167.67
CA ILE A 24 -90.83 -40.45 -167.86
C ILE A 24 -90.70 -41.97 -167.64
N GLY A 25 -91.34 -42.52 -166.60
CA GLY A 25 -91.36 -43.96 -166.35
C GLY A 25 -91.96 -44.78 -167.49
N SER A 26 -93.11 -44.35 -168.03
CA SER A 26 -93.79 -45.05 -169.14
C SER A 26 -93.07 -44.92 -170.49
N LYS A 27 -92.38 -43.79 -170.75
CA LYS A 27 -91.59 -43.59 -171.97
C LYS A 27 -90.33 -44.47 -171.99
N VAL A 28 -89.66 -44.62 -170.84
CA VAL A 28 -88.51 -45.53 -170.68
C VAL A 28 -88.95 -46.99 -170.87
N GLY A 29 -90.16 -47.35 -170.39
CA GLY A 29 -90.72 -48.69 -170.56
C GLY A 29 -91.03 -49.11 -172.01
N ARG A 30 -91.43 -48.17 -172.90
CA ARG A 30 -91.65 -48.46 -174.33
C ARG A 30 -90.37 -48.50 -175.16
N ALA A 31 -89.36 -47.73 -174.76
CA ALA A 31 -88.10 -47.60 -175.49
C ALA A 31 -87.15 -48.81 -175.37
N ARG A 32 -87.54 -49.86 -174.62
CA ARG A 32 -86.73 -51.05 -174.32
C ARG A 32 -85.30 -50.71 -173.84
N LEU A 33 -85.18 -49.60 -173.10
CA LEU A 33 -83.90 -49.16 -172.55
C LEU A 33 -83.54 -50.01 -171.34
N SER A 34 -82.34 -50.58 -171.35
CA SER A 34 -81.74 -51.31 -170.24
C SER A 34 -80.72 -50.40 -169.55
N ILE A 35 -80.91 -50.16 -168.26
CA ILE A 35 -79.91 -49.54 -167.39
C ILE A 35 -79.37 -50.67 -166.51
N PHE A 36 -78.05 -50.86 -166.50
CA PHE A 36 -77.37 -51.93 -165.76
C PHE A 36 -77.90 -53.35 -166.03
N ASN A 37 -78.13 -53.69 -167.31
CA ASN A 37 -78.48 -55.06 -167.76
C ASN A 37 -79.82 -55.63 -167.23
N LEU A 38 -80.70 -54.77 -166.69
CA LEU A 38 -81.98 -55.18 -166.14
C LEU A 38 -83.05 -55.41 -167.22
N ARG A 39 -83.93 -56.40 -166.99
CA ARG A 39 -85.07 -56.70 -167.86
C ARG A 39 -85.93 -55.42 -168.00
N PRO A 40 -86.36 -55.01 -169.21
CA PRO A 40 -86.92 -53.67 -169.48
C PRO A 40 -88.08 -53.21 -168.58
N ARG A 41 -88.79 -54.13 -167.92
CA ARG A 41 -89.88 -53.80 -166.98
C ARG A 41 -89.38 -53.28 -165.62
N ASN A 42 -88.19 -53.68 -165.15
CA ASN A 42 -87.69 -53.34 -163.79
C ASN A 42 -86.94 -52.00 -163.75
N THR A 43 -86.30 -51.59 -164.84
CA THR A 43 -85.61 -50.30 -164.96
C THR A 43 -86.57 -49.13 -164.73
N ALA A 44 -87.81 -49.25 -165.23
CA ALA A 44 -88.83 -48.24 -165.03
C ALA A 44 -89.15 -48.04 -163.53
N THR A 45 -89.21 -49.13 -162.76
CA THR A 45 -89.57 -49.10 -161.33
C THR A 45 -88.49 -48.43 -160.46
N LEU A 46 -87.20 -48.68 -160.74
CA LEU A 46 -86.09 -48.08 -159.99
C LEU A 46 -86.07 -46.55 -160.14
N VAL A 47 -86.25 -46.07 -161.37
CA VAL A 47 -86.30 -44.63 -161.64
C VAL A 47 -87.44 -43.98 -160.84
N THR A 48 -88.59 -44.63 -160.73
CA THR A 48 -89.71 -44.13 -159.93
C THR A 48 -89.35 -44.00 -158.44
N ILE A 49 -88.66 -44.98 -157.84
CA ILE A 49 -88.25 -44.94 -156.42
C ILE A 49 -87.25 -43.80 -156.18
N VAL A 50 -86.25 -43.66 -157.04
CA VAL A 50 -85.24 -42.60 -156.91
C VAL A 50 -85.89 -41.22 -157.05
N THR A 51 -86.82 -41.07 -157.99
CA THR A 51 -87.56 -39.82 -158.16
C THR A 51 -88.45 -39.52 -156.95
N GLY A 52 -89.15 -40.53 -156.42
CA GLY A 52 -89.92 -40.42 -155.18
C GLY A 52 -89.07 -40.03 -153.96
N GLY A 53 -87.87 -40.61 -153.83
CA GLY A 53 -86.92 -40.28 -152.76
C GLY A 53 -86.36 -38.87 -152.87
N ALA A 54 -86.05 -38.41 -154.09
CA ALA A 54 -85.60 -37.04 -154.32
C ALA A 54 -86.65 -36.01 -153.87
N ILE A 55 -87.94 -36.28 -154.07
CA ILE A 55 -89.04 -35.41 -153.63
C ILE A 55 -89.09 -35.30 -152.09
N ALA A 56 -88.96 -36.42 -151.37
CA ALA A 56 -88.99 -36.41 -149.90
C ALA A 56 -87.80 -35.64 -149.30
N ALA A 57 -86.59 -35.85 -149.83
CA ALA A 57 -85.38 -35.14 -149.40
C ALA A 57 -85.49 -33.63 -149.66
N SER A 58 -86.01 -33.23 -150.83
CA SER A 58 -86.25 -31.81 -151.12
C SER A 58 -87.29 -31.20 -150.19
N THR A 59 -88.35 -31.93 -149.84
CA THR A 59 -89.40 -31.45 -148.92
C THR A 59 -88.83 -31.18 -147.53
N LEU A 60 -88.01 -32.11 -147.00
CA LEU A 60 -87.34 -31.94 -145.71
C LEU A 60 -86.30 -30.81 -145.75
N GLY A 61 -85.51 -30.73 -146.83
CA GLY A 61 -84.53 -29.65 -147.03
C GLY A 61 -85.17 -28.26 -147.06
N ILE A 62 -86.33 -28.13 -147.73
CA ILE A 62 -87.08 -26.86 -147.77
C ILE A 62 -87.65 -26.52 -146.39
N LEU A 63 -88.18 -27.49 -145.64
CA LEU A 63 -88.68 -27.25 -144.28
C LEU A 63 -87.59 -26.73 -143.33
N LEU A 64 -86.39 -27.32 -143.37
CA LEU A 64 -85.23 -26.88 -142.58
C LEU A 64 -84.69 -25.51 -143.03
N ALA A 65 -84.75 -25.21 -144.34
CA ALA A 65 -84.32 -23.91 -144.87
C ALA A 65 -85.32 -22.79 -144.58
N SER A 66 -86.63 -23.08 -144.60
CA SER A 66 -87.69 -22.09 -144.43
C SER A 66 -88.01 -21.77 -142.97
N SER A 67 -87.69 -22.65 -142.02
CA SER A 67 -88.02 -22.47 -140.60
C SER A 67 -86.77 -22.37 -139.73
N SER A 68 -86.44 -21.15 -139.30
CA SER A 68 -85.36 -20.90 -138.32
C SER A 68 -85.61 -21.60 -136.98
N GLN A 69 -86.87 -21.74 -136.56
CA GLN A 69 -87.25 -22.37 -135.30
C GLN A 69 -86.96 -23.88 -135.25
N LEU A 70 -87.08 -24.57 -136.39
CA LEU A 70 -86.70 -25.99 -136.49
C LEU A 70 -85.18 -26.17 -136.49
N ARG A 71 -84.42 -25.19 -137.02
CA ARG A 71 -82.95 -25.19 -136.99
C ARG A 71 -82.43 -24.90 -135.59
N ASP A 72 -82.96 -23.88 -134.91
CA ASP A 72 -82.47 -23.47 -133.60
C ASP A 72 -82.80 -24.50 -132.50
N GLY A 73 -83.96 -25.15 -132.58
CA GLY A 73 -84.39 -26.18 -131.62
C GLY A 73 -83.62 -27.51 -131.70
N LEU A 74 -83.07 -27.87 -132.87
CA LEU A 74 -82.35 -29.14 -133.04
C LEU A 74 -80.85 -29.05 -132.67
N PHE A 75 -80.28 -27.83 -132.58
CA PHE A 75 -78.83 -27.61 -132.41
C PHE A 75 -78.38 -26.90 -131.11
N GLN A 76 -79.26 -26.36 -130.25
CA GLN A 76 -78.87 -25.57 -129.04
C GLN A 76 -79.02 -26.29 -127.68
N LEU A 77 -79.41 -27.56 -127.65
CA LEU A 77 -79.65 -28.28 -126.37
C LEU A 77 -78.35 -28.58 -125.60
N GLU A 78 -77.23 -28.71 -126.31
CA GLU A 78 -75.91 -28.99 -125.73
C GLU A 78 -75.30 -27.76 -125.04
N SER A 79 -75.47 -26.55 -125.60
CA SER A 79 -74.93 -25.31 -125.02
C SER A 79 -75.63 -24.92 -123.72
N ILE A 80 -76.95 -25.12 -123.62
CA ILE A 80 -77.71 -24.83 -122.39
C ILE A 80 -77.32 -25.78 -121.25
N ARG A 81 -77.07 -27.06 -121.56
CA ARG A 81 -76.57 -28.03 -120.56
C ARG A 81 -75.15 -27.68 -120.10
N ALA A 82 -74.30 -27.23 -121.01
CA ALA A 82 -72.94 -26.78 -120.69
C ALA A 82 -72.95 -25.54 -119.78
N ASP A 83 -73.77 -24.53 -120.10
CA ASP A 83 -73.89 -23.32 -119.26
C ASP A 83 -74.46 -23.65 -117.88
N LEU A 84 -75.50 -24.47 -117.80
CA LEU A 84 -76.08 -24.85 -116.51
C LEU A 84 -75.09 -25.66 -115.66
N SER A 85 -74.29 -26.54 -116.28
CA SER A 85 -73.19 -27.25 -115.61
C SER A 85 -72.09 -26.28 -115.12
N ASN A 86 -71.71 -25.30 -115.93
CA ASN A 86 -70.70 -24.31 -115.59
C ASN A 86 -71.18 -23.40 -114.45
N THR A 87 -72.41 -22.89 -114.51
CA THR A 87 -72.99 -22.07 -113.43
C THR A 87 -73.16 -22.88 -112.14
N GLN A 88 -73.51 -24.17 -112.23
CA GLN A 88 -73.56 -25.05 -111.06
C GLN A 88 -72.17 -25.23 -110.44
N ALA A 89 -71.13 -25.40 -111.27
CA ALA A 89 -69.75 -25.53 -110.83
C ALA A 89 -69.22 -24.22 -110.20
N GLU A 90 -69.54 -23.06 -110.79
CA GLU A 90 -69.21 -21.75 -110.23
C GLU A 90 -69.91 -21.50 -108.89
N LYS A 91 -71.20 -21.82 -108.79
CA LYS A 91 -71.95 -21.71 -107.53
C LYS A 91 -71.32 -22.57 -106.44
N LEU A 92 -70.96 -23.82 -106.74
CA LEU A 92 -70.27 -24.71 -105.79
C LEU A 92 -68.89 -24.17 -105.39
N LYS A 93 -68.15 -23.56 -106.33
CA LYS A 93 -66.86 -22.94 -106.04
C LYS A 93 -67.02 -21.74 -105.10
N VAL A 94 -67.96 -20.85 -105.37
CA VAL A 94 -68.24 -19.68 -104.51
C VAL A 94 -68.76 -20.10 -103.15
N GLU A 95 -69.63 -21.12 -103.05
CA GLU A 95 -70.08 -21.67 -101.77
C GLU A 95 -68.92 -22.28 -100.97
N LYS A 96 -67.98 -22.96 -101.64
CA LYS A 96 -66.77 -23.48 -101.02
C LYS A 96 -65.84 -22.37 -100.53
N GLU A 97 -65.61 -21.34 -101.34
CA GLU A 97 -64.83 -20.16 -100.97
C GLU A 97 -65.48 -19.39 -99.81
N LEU A 98 -66.80 -19.20 -99.84
CA LEU A 98 -67.54 -18.56 -98.75
C LEU A 98 -67.48 -19.35 -97.45
N ASN A 99 -67.61 -20.69 -97.51
CA ASN A 99 -67.46 -21.54 -96.33
C ASN A 99 -66.03 -21.53 -95.80
N THR A 100 -65.02 -21.48 -96.67
CA THR A 100 -63.61 -21.37 -96.29
C THR A 100 -63.37 -20.01 -95.61
N ALA A 101 -63.80 -18.91 -96.23
CA ALA A 101 -63.69 -17.56 -95.66
C ALA A 101 -64.44 -17.41 -94.33
N ARG A 102 -65.64 -18.01 -94.18
CA ARG A 102 -66.36 -18.05 -92.89
C ARG A 102 -65.60 -18.84 -91.83
N THR A 103 -64.99 -19.95 -92.20
CA THR A 103 -64.18 -20.78 -91.29
C THR A 103 -62.93 -20.02 -90.86
N GLU A 104 -62.23 -19.38 -91.79
CA GLU A 104 -61.07 -18.54 -91.52
C GLU A 104 -61.43 -17.32 -90.65
N GLN A 105 -62.57 -16.67 -90.91
CA GLN A 105 -63.09 -15.59 -90.06
C GLN A 105 -63.39 -16.09 -88.65
N GLY A 106 -64.02 -17.25 -88.51
CA GLY A 106 -64.28 -17.88 -87.21
C GLY A 106 -62.99 -18.21 -86.45
N GLN A 107 -61.98 -18.75 -87.13
CA GLN A 107 -60.66 -19.00 -86.55
C GLN A 107 -59.93 -17.71 -86.19
N ALA A 108 -60.01 -16.67 -87.02
CA ALA A 108 -59.44 -15.36 -86.73
C ALA A 108 -60.10 -14.72 -85.51
N GLN A 109 -61.42 -14.83 -85.38
CA GLN A 109 -62.16 -14.36 -84.21
C GLN A 109 -61.74 -15.10 -82.93
N GLN A 110 -61.62 -16.44 -82.99
CA GLN A 110 -61.14 -17.24 -81.86
C GLN A 110 -59.70 -16.89 -81.46
N ARG A 111 -58.82 -16.63 -82.43
CA ARG A 111 -57.45 -16.15 -82.17
C ARG A 111 -57.46 -14.77 -81.52
N LEU A 112 -58.30 -13.85 -82.00
CA LEU A 112 -58.46 -12.53 -81.38
C LEU A 112 -58.94 -12.64 -79.93
N ASP A 113 -59.90 -13.52 -79.65
CA ASP A 113 -60.38 -13.75 -78.28
C ASP A 113 -59.29 -14.33 -77.37
N GLN A 114 -58.49 -15.28 -77.87
CA GLN A 114 -57.35 -15.84 -77.15
C GLN A 114 -56.26 -14.79 -76.91
N ILE A 115 -55.95 -13.98 -77.92
CA ILE A 115 -54.98 -12.89 -77.82
C ILE A 115 -55.46 -11.86 -76.79
N ASN A 116 -56.71 -11.42 -76.86
CA ASN A 116 -57.30 -10.47 -75.91
C ASN A 116 -57.26 -10.99 -74.47
N LYS A 117 -57.55 -12.29 -74.26
CA LYS A 117 -57.40 -12.92 -72.93
C LYS A 117 -55.96 -12.95 -72.45
N SER A 118 -55.02 -13.30 -73.32
CA SER A 118 -53.58 -13.32 -72.97
C SER A 118 -53.03 -11.92 -72.71
N LEU A 119 -53.48 -10.91 -73.47
CA LEU A 119 -53.13 -9.51 -73.28
C LEU A 119 -53.67 -8.99 -71.94
N ALA A 120 -54.92 -9.30 -71.59
CA ALA A 120 -55.48 -8.95 -70.29
C ALA A 120 -54.68 -9.56 -69.13
N GLN A 121 -54.26 -10.83 -69.25
CA GLN A 121 -53.41 -11.48 -68.26
C GLN A 121 -52.01 -10.86 -68.19
N ALA A 122 -51.42 -10.50 -69.33
CA ALA A 122 -50.12 -9.84 -69.40
C ALA A 122 -50.17 -8.45 -68.75
N LEU A 123 -51.23 -7.67 -69.01
CA LEU A 123 -51.44 -6.36 -68.38
C LEU A 123 -51.63 -6.46 -66.87
N LEU A 124 -52.38 -7.46 -66.38
CA LEU A 124 -52.52 -7.74 -64.95
C LEU A 124 -51.17 -8.09 -64.32
N LYS A 125 -50.40 -8.99 -64.94
CA LYS A 125 -49.05 -9.35 -64.47
C LYS A 125 -48.13 -8.14 -64.49
N GLN A 126 -48.16 -7.32 -65.54
CA GLN A 126 -47.37 -6.09 -65.63
C GLN A 126 -47.72 -5.14 -64.48
N SER A 127 -49.00 -4.90 -64.22
CA SER A 127 -49.48 -4.05 -63.11
C SER A 127 -49.04 -4.59 -61.74
N GLN A 128 -49.13 -5.90 -61.53
CA GLN A 128 -48.66 -6.56 -60.30
C GLN A 128 -47.15 -6.42 -60.13
N THR A 129 -46.36 -6.71 -61.16
CA THR A 129 -44.90 -6.57 -61.14
C THR A 129 -44.49 -5.12 -60.91
N GLN A 130 -45.19 -4.16 -61.52
CA GLN A 130 -44.91 -2.74 -61.33
C GLN A 130 -45.24 -2.26 -59.91
N SER A 131 -46.29 -2.82 -59.30
CA SER A 131 -46.62 -2.57 -57.88
C SER A 131 -45.58 -3.19 -56.94
N GLN A 132 -45.11 -4.40 -57.24
CA GLN A 132 -44.04 -5.07 -56.49
C GLN A 132 -42.72 -4.32 -56.62
N LEU A 133 -42.37 -3.86 -57.82
CA LEU A 133 -41.17 -3.05 -58.07
C LEU A 133 -41.20 -1.78 -57.22
N LYS A 134 -42.33 -1.05 -57.23
CA LYS A 134 -42.50 0.16 -56.41
C LYS A 134 -42.39 -0.12 -54.91
N LEU A 135 -42.92 -1.25 -54.45
CA LEU A 135 -42.78 -1.67 -53.05
C LEU A 135 -41.32 -2.00 -52.69
N VAL A 136 -40.61 -2.71 -53.56
CA VAL A 136 -39.20 -3.07 -53.37
C VAL A 136 -38.31 -1.83 -53.43
N GLU A 137 -38.57 -0.91 -54.36
CA GLU A 137 -37.89 0.40 -54.42
C GLU A 137 -38.09 1.20 -53.13
N GLY A 138 -39.31 1.23 -52.58
CA GLY A 138 -39.59 1.86 -51.30
C GLY A 138 -38.80 1.22 -50.14
N LYS A 139 -38.84 -0.10 -50.04
CA LYS A 139 -38.08 -0.85 -49.02
C LYS A 139 -36.57 -0.68 -49.17
N PHE A 140 -36.07 -0.60 -50.40
CA PHE A 140 -34.65 -0.38 -50.68
C PHE A 140 -34.23 1.03 -50.24
N GLN A 141 -35.03 2.06 -50.50
CA GLN A 141 -34.76 3.42 -50.01
C GLN A 141 -34.83 3.51 -48.48
N GLU A 142 -35.79 2.86 -47.85
CA GLU A 142 -35.87 2.76 -46.39
C GLU A 142 -34.61 2.09 -45.81
N ALA A 143 -34.24 0.92 -46.35
CA ALA A 143 -33.04 0.20 -45.91
C ALA A 143 -31.75 1.01 -46.15
N GLN A 144 -31.65 1.77 -47.24
CA GLN A 144 -30.51 2.63 -47.52
C GLN A 144 -30.43 3.80 -46.51
N THR A 145 -31.57 4.39 -46.17
CA THR A 145 -31.66 5.46 -45.16
C THR A 145 -31.28 4.94 -43.76
N GLU A 146 -31.74 3.74 -43.42
CA GLU A 146 -31.43 3.10 -42.15
C GLU A 146 -29.95 2.70 -42.06
N LEU A 147 -29.38 2.17 -43.15
CA LEU A 147 -27.95 1.89 -43.23
C LEU A 147 -27.11 3.16 -43.03
N GLN A 148 -27.52 4.28 -43.62
CA GLN A 148 -26.82 5.55 -43.49
C GLN A 148 -26.87 6.07 -42.04
N LYS A 149 -28.02 5.97 -41.37
CA LYS A 149 -28.14 6.26 -39.93
C LYS A 149 -27.25 5.38 -39.06
N VAL A 150 -27.20 4.08 -39.34
CA VAL A 150 -26.35 3.14 -38.59
C VAL A 150 -24.87 3.47 -38.81
N GLN A 151 -24.47 3.84 -40.02
CA GLN A 151 -23.09 4.27 -40.31
C GLN A 151 -22.71 5.55 -39.56
N GLU A 152 -23.60 6.54 -39.49
CA GLU A 152 -23.38 7.76 -38.70
C GLU A 152 -23.29 7.45 -37.19
N GLN A 153 -24.15 6.56 -36.69
CA GLN A 153 -24.09 6.09 -35.30
C GLN A 153 -22.79 5.34 -35.02
N GLU A 154 -22.33 4.48 -35.93
CA GLU A 154 -21.07 3.75 -35.78
C GLU A 154 -19.88 4.72 -35.73
N ALA A 155 -19.85 5.73 -36.62
CA ALA A 155 -18.81 6.75 -36.63
C ALA A 155 -18.77 7.53 -35.30
N THR A 156 -19.92 7.99 -34.81
CA THR A 156 -20.01 8.71 -33.53
C THR A 156 -19.66 7.84 -32.32
N LEU A 157 -20.03 6.56 -32.34
CA LEU A 157 -19.63 5.59 -31.32
C LEU A 157 -18.11 5.35 -31.33
N ARG A 158 -17.49 5.22 -32.51
CA ARG A 158 -16.04 5.08 -32.63
C ARG A 158 -15.31 6.30 -32.07
N ASP A 159 -15.76 7.51 -32.41
CA ASP A 159 -15.18 8.74 -31.87
C ASP A 159 -15.28 8.81 -30.35
N ARG A 160 -16.42 8.35 -29.79
CA ARG A 160 -16.64 8.33 -28.34
C ARG A 160 -15.81 7.27 -27.63
N VAL A 161 -15.60 6.11 -28.24
CA VAL A 161 -14.67 5.09 -27.72
C VAL A 161 -13.23 5.62 -27.73
N GLN A 162 -12.83 6.31 -28.81
CA GLN A 162 -11.51 6.93 -28.91
C GLN A 162 -11.31 8.00 -27.82
N SER A 163 -12.30 8.86 -27.60
CA SER A 163 -12.20 9.92 -26.58
C SER A 163 -12.16 9.34 -25.17
N LEU A 164 -13.02 8.36 -24.86
CA LEU A 164 -13.02 7.66 -23.57
C LEU A 164 -11.71 6.90 -23.33
N SER A 165 -11.14 6.28 -24.35
CA SER A 165 -9.83 5.63 -24.25
C SER A 165 -8.73 6.64 -23.90
N SER A 166 -8.72 7.81 -24.54
CA SER A 166 -7.75 8.86 -24.22
C SER A 166 -7.96 9.44 -22.82
N GLU A 167 -9.20 9.59 -22.38
CA GLU A 167 -9.52 10.03 -21.03
C GLU A 167 -9.10 8.99 -19.98
N GLN A 168 -9.31 7.70 -20.25
CA GLN A 168 -8.86 6.62 -19.39
C GLN A 168 -7.33 6.59 -19.26
N GLU A 169 -6.60 6.76 -20.35
CA GLU A 169 -5.12 6.86 -20.32
C GLU A 169 -4.65 8.05 -19.47
N LYS A 170 -5.29 9.21 -19.62
CA LYS A 170 -4.97 10.40 -18.82
C LYS A 170 -5.25 10.18 -17.34
N LEU A 171 -6.42 9.63 -17.00
CA LEU A 171 -6.78 9.31 -15.62
C LEU A 171 -5.84 8.27 -15.00
N GLN A 172 -5.40 7.29 -15.80
CA GLN A 172 -4.46 6.29 -15.33
C GLN A 172 -3.07 6.88 -15.08
N ALA A 173 -2.60 7.79 -15.94
CA ALA A 173 -1.36 8.53 -15.73
C ALA A 173 -1.44 9.46 -14.49
N GLU A 174 -2.57 10.14 -14.30
CA GLU A 174 -2.81 10.99 -13.12
C GLU A 174 -2.86 10.16 -11.83
N SER A 175 -3.54 9.01 -11.84
CA SER A 175 -3.57 8.06 -10.74
C SER A 175 -2.17 7.54 -10.37
N GLN A 176 -1.33 7.21 -11.36
CA GLN A 176 0.06 6.83 -11.13
C GLN A 176 0.88 7.96 -10.52
N LYS A 177 0.68 9.20 -10.99
CA LYS A 177 1.36 10.37 -10.44
C LYS A 177 0.94 10.62 -8.99
N LEU A 178 -0.35 10.54 -8.67
CA LEU A 178 -0.87 10.66 -7.31
C LEU A 178 -0.36 9.54 -6.40
N ALA A 179 -0.23 8.32 -6.91
CA ALA A 179 0.36 7.20 -6.17
C ALA A 179 1.82 7.49 -5.80
N GLN A 180 2.61 8.02 -6.75
CA GLN A 180 4.00 8.43 -6.50
C GLN A 180 4.10 9.58 -5.48
N GLU A 181 3.25 10.60 -5.60
CA GLU A 181 3.19 11.70 -4.62
C GLU A 181 2.83 11.19 -3.22
N ARG A 182 1.88 10.25 -3.12
CA ARG A 182 1.49 9.61 -1.86
C ARG A 182 2.64 8.80 -1.26
N ASP A 183 3.38 8.03 -2.06
CA ASP A 183 4.56 7.29 -1.60
C ASP A 183 5.66 8.24 -1.11
N GLN A 184 5.90 9.33 -1.84
CA GLN A 184 6.86 10.36 -1.44
C GLN A 184 6.47 11.02 -0.11
N LEU A 185 5.22 11.45 0.03
CA LEU A 185 4.69 12.03 1.27
C LEU A 185 4.78 11.05 2.45
N THR A 186 4.55 9.76 2.21
CA THR A 186 4.67 8.72 3.24
C THR A 186 6.12 8.59 3.72
N SER A 187 7.08 8.62 2.78
CA SER A 187 8.51 8.61 3.09
C SER A 187 8.94 9.83 3.89
N ASP A 188 8.49 11.03 3.47
CA ASP A 188 8.79 12.27 4.18
C ASP A 188 8.19 12.29 5.59
N LEU A 189 6.97 11.76 5.77
CA LEU A 189 6.33 11.67 7.07
C LEU A 189 7.09 10.71 8.01
N ALA A 190 7.58 9.58 7.50
CA ALA A 190 8.44 8.66 8.26
C ALA A 190 9.77 9.31 8.67
N ARG A 191 10.40 10.06 7.76
CA ARG A 191 11.64 10.81 8.02
C ARG A 191 11.42 11.87 9.10
N ILE A 192 10.39 12.71 8.95
CA ILE A 192 10.04 13.76 9.92
C ILE A 192 9.75 13.14 11.29
N THR A 193 9.04 12.01 11.34
CA THR A 193 8.73 11.33 12.62
C THR A 193 10.00 10.87 13.32
N THR A 194 10.94 10.29 12.57
CA THR A 194 12.24 9.84 13.09
C THR A 194 13.08 11.02 13.59
N GLU A 195 13.14 12.11 12.83
CA GLU A 195 13.85 13.33 13.19
C GLU A 195 13.26 13.97 14.45
N ARG A 196 11.92 13.99 14.56
CA ARG A 196 11.24 14.51 15.75
C ARG A 196 11.55 13.69 17.00
N GLU A 197 11.68 12.38 16.89
CA GLU A 197 12.03 11.51 18.02
C GLU A 197 13.49 11.71 18.43
N SER A 198 14.41 11.81 17.47
CA SER A 198 15.81 12.17 17.72
C SER A 198 15.95 13.53 18.42
N LEU A 199 15.18 14.53 17.97
CA LEU A 199 15.15 15.85 18.61
C LEU A 199 14.59 15.79 20.03
N ARG A 200 13.52 15.02 20.27
CA ARG A 200 12.97 14.81 21.62
C ARG A 200 14.00 14.18 22.56
N GLN A 201 14.73 13.18 22.08
CA GLN A 201 15.79 12.56 22.86
C GLN A 201 16.90 13.57 23.21
N LYS A 202 17.37 14.36 22.24
CA LYS A 202 18.36 15.42 22.48
C LYS A 202 17.88 16.48 23.47
N VAL A 203 16.60 16.84 23.44
CA VAL A 203 16.01 17.77 24.41
C VAL A 203 16.01 17.16 25.81
N ALA A 204 15.58 15.90 25.96
CA ALA A 204 15.61 15.21 27.24
C ALA A 204 17.05 15.06 27.80
N GLU A 205 18.02 14.71 26.95
CA GLU A 205 19.45 14.67 27.31
C GLU A 205 19.97 16.06 27.73
N SER A 206 19.54 17.12 27.06
CA SER A 206 19.91 18.50 27.41
C SER A 206 19.29 18.93 28.74
N GLU A 207 18.02 18.59 29.01
CA GLU A 207 17.34 18.88 30.28
C GLU A 207 18.00 18.17 31.46
N THR A 208 18.38 16.89 31.29
CA THR A 208 19.10 16.14 32.33
C THR A 208 20.49 16.75 32.60
N SER A 209 21.21 17.14 31.55
CA SER A 209 22.50 17.81 31.66
C SER A 209 22.38 19.17 32.36
N LEU A 210 21.36 19.96 32.01
CA LEU A 210 21.10 21.25 32.64
C LEU A 210 20.84 21.09 34.14
N LYS A 211 20.00 20.13 34.52
CA LYS A 211 19.71 19.84 35.93
C LYS A 211 20.96 19.41 36.71
N ALA A 212 21.83 18.61 36.09
CA ALA A 212 23.10 18.21 36.70
C ALA A 212 24.05 19.41 36.88
N ILE A 213 24.16 20.29 35.88
CA ILE A 213 24.96 21.51 35.96
C ILE A 213 24.40 22.47 37.02
N GLU A 214 23.07 22.61 37.13
CA GLU A 214 22.44 23.41 38.17
C GLU A 214 22.76 22.88 39.57
N GLN A 215 22.69 21.56 39.77
CA GLN A 215 23.08 20.93 41.04
C GLN A 215 24.55 21.16 41.37
N GLN A 216 25.45 20.98 40.40
CA GLN A 216 26.88 21.28 40.57
C GLN A 216 27.12 22.74 40.91
N ARG A 217 26.42 23.67 40.24
CA ARG A 217 26.50 25.10 40.54
C ARG A 217 26.10 25.39 41.98
N THR A 218 25.00 24.81 42.46
CA THR A 218 24.55 24.99 43.86
C THR A 218 25.55 24.41 44.87
N GLN A 219 26.14 23.25 44.57
CA GLN A 219 27.19 22.65 45.40
C GLN A 219 28.42 23.56 45.46
N LEU A 220 28.92 24.03 44.32
CA LEU A 220 30.06 24.94 44.25
C LEU A 220 29.80 26.27 44.97
N ILE A 221 28.60 26.84 44.86
CA ILE A 221 28.24 28.06 45.61
C ILE A 221 28.34 27.82 47.12
N THR A 222 27.88 26.65 47.59
CA THR A 222 27.92 26.28 49.01
C THR A 222 29.36 26.05 49.47
N GLU A 223 30.17 25.38 48.65
CA GLU A 223 31.59 25.15 48.91
C GLU A 223 32.36 26.46 49.00
N VAL A 224 32.17 27.37 48.02
CA VAL A 224 32.78 28.72 48.04
C VAL A 224 32.40 29.47 49.31
N SER A 225 31.13 29.47 49.72
CA SER A 225 30.70 30.12 50.98
C SER A 225 31.35 29.50 52.22
N SER A 226 31.53 28.18 52.25
CA SER A 226 32.21 27.48 53.35
C SER A 226 33.72 27.81 53.40
N LEU A 227 34.36 27.94 52.23
CA LEU A 227 35.76 28.33 52.10
C LEU A 227 35.97 29.79 52.49
N GLU A 228 35.07 30.70 52.13
CA GLU A 228 35.09 32.10 52.57
C GLU A 228 35.00 32.18 54.10
N THR A 229 34.07 31.44 54.71
CA THR A 229 33.92 31.37 56.17
C THR A 229 35.21 30.84 56.83
N SER A 230 35.79 29.78 56.28
CA SER A 230 37.03 29.19 56.78
C SER A 230 38.22 30.13 56.63
N ARG A 231 38.28 30.87 55.52
CA ARG A 231 39.30 31.89 55.27
C ARG A 231 39.21 33.00 56.30
N ASP A 232 38.02 33.49 56.62
CA ASP A 232 37.84 34.55 57.61
C ASP A 232 38.20 34.08 59.03
N GLN A 233 37.87 32.83 59.39
CA GLN A 233 38.30 32.21 60.65
C GLN A 233 39.82 32.05 60.74
N LEU A 234 40.47 31.63 59.64
CA LEU A 234 41.93 31.52 59.56
C LEU A 234 42.61 32.88 59.68
N LEU A 235 42.08 33.92 59.03
CA LEU A 235 42.60 35.28 59.17
C LEU A 235 42.49 35.77 60.61
N ALA A 236 41.36 35.54 61.28
CA ALA A 236 41.18 35.86 62.69
C ALA A 236 42.17 35.09 63.58
N SER A 237 42.39 33.80 63.30
CA SER A 237 43.33 32.95 64.04
C SER A 237 44.79 33.36 63.82
N ILE A 238 45.19 33.66 62.58
CA ILE A 238 46.53 34.18 62.26
C ILE A 238 46.74 35.54 62.92
N GLN A 239 45.74 36.41 62.94
CA GLN A 239 45.83 37.69 63.62
C GLN A 239 46.01 37.52 65.14
N ALA A 240 45.34 36.54 65.76
CA ALA A 240 45.54 36.17 67.17
C ALA A 240 46.93 35.55 67.44
N LEU A 241 47.46 34.76 66.51
CA LEU A 241 48.81 34.20 66.60
C LEU A 241 49.91 35.25 66.38
N ARG A 242 49.68 36.23 65.48
CA ARG A 242 50.61 37.31 65.16
C ARG A 242 50.78 38.31 66.31
N THR A 243 49.87 38.33 67.29
CA THR A 243 49.94 39.16 68.50
C THR A 243 50.52 38.41 69.72
N GLY A 244 51.39 37.41 69.54
CA GLY A 244 52.46 37.04 70.50
C GLY A 244 52.09 36.63 71.94
N ASN A 245 50.81 36.51 72.30
CA ASN A 245 50.36 36.25 73.68
C ASN A 245 49.21 35.23 73.72
N VAL A 246 49.20 34.23 72.83
CA VAL A 246 48.21 33.15 72.92
C VAL A 246 48.51 32.29 74.15
N ALA A 247 47.55 32.18 75.05
CA ALA A 247 47.63 31.43 76.30
C ALA A 247 47.01 30.04 76.18
N ILE A 248 45.91 29.94 75.43
CA ILE A 248 45.18 28.70 75.20
C ILE A 248 44.96 28.56 73.69
N LEU A 249 45.29 27.40 73.14
CA LEU A 249 45.04 27.07 71.74
C LEU A 249 43.65 26.44 71.57
N SER A 250 43.08 26.55 70.38
CA SER A 250 41.90 25.78 69.99
C SER A 250 42.15 24.29 70.15
N ASP A 251 41.14 23.56 70.63
CA ASP A 251 41.18 22.13 70.94
C ASP A 251 42.19 21.71 72.03
N GLN A 252 42.79 22.68 72.74
CA GLN A 252 43.63 22.38 73.90
C GLN A 252 42.77 21.78 75.02
N LEU A 253 43.27 20.69 75.64
CA LEU A 253 42.59 20.03 76.75
C LEU A 253 42.71 20.85 78.03
N LEU A 254 41.55 21.22 78.56
CA LEU A 254 41.43 22.00 79.80
C LEU A 254 41.11 21.10 80.98
N ALA A 255 40.29 20.06 80.81
CA ALA A 255 40.09 19.02 81.82
C ALA A 255 39.60 17.71 81.20
N ILE A 256 39.82 16.60 81.89
CA ILE A 256 39.31 15.28 81.53
C ILE A 256 38.75 14.59 82.77
N GLY A 257 37.59 13.94 82.62
CA GLY A 257 36.93 13.21 83.69
C GLY A 257 36.30 11.92 83.20
N VAL A 258 36.28 10.91 84.06
CA VAL A 258 35.58 9.64 83.81
C VAL A 258 34.27 9.63 84.59
N ILE A 259 33.17 9.55 83.86
CA ILE A 259 31.82 9.39 84.40
C ILE A 259 31.60 7.91 84.66
N ARG A 260 31.30 7.58 85.92
CA ARG A 260 31.00 6.22 86.35
C ARG A 260 29.61 5.80 85.87
N PRO A 261 29.40 4.50 85.58
CA PRO A 261 28.08 4.02 85.19
C PRO A 261 27.08 4.12 86.34
N LYS A 262 25.78 4.16 86.01
CA LYS A 262 24.65 4.14 86.96
C LYS A 262 24.57 5.29 87.97
N LEU A 263 25.15 6.45 87.65
CA LEU A 263 24.93 7.68 88.42
C LEU A 263 23.52 8.23 88.17
N SER A 264 22.89 8.76 89.20
CA SER A 264 21.64 9.53 89.08
C SER A 264 21.85 10.85 88.33
N ARG A 265 20.78 11.46 87.84
CA ARG A 265 20.88 12.71 87.06
C ARG A 265 21.49 13.87 87.86
N ASP A 266 21.26 13.91 89.17
CA ASP A 266 21.87 14.91 90.05
C ASP A 266 23.36 14.64 90.29
N GLU A 267 23.75 13.38 90.46
CA GLU A 267 25.16 12.98 90.54
C GLU A 267 25.91 13.24 89.23
N LEU A 268 25.28 13.05 88.07
CA LEU A 268 25.85 13.39 86.75
C LEU A 268 26.05 14.89 86.60
N ARG A 269 25.09 15.70 87.06
CA ARG A 269 25.21 17.17 87.06
C ARG A 269 26.35 17.62 87.97
N GLU A 270 26.47 17.04 89.16
CA GLU A 270 27.56 17.34 90.08
C GLU A 270 28.92 16.96 89.49
N ALA A 271 29.06 15.76 88.92
CA ALA A 271 30.28 15.32 88.25
C ALA A 271 30.67 16.25 87.07
N THR A 272 29.68 16.69 86.30
CA THR A 272 29.90 17.64 85.18
C THR A 272 30.37 19.01 85.69
N ASN A 273 29.76 19.50 86.77
CA ASN A 273 30.15 20.77 87.39
C ASN A 273 31.56 20.72 87.97
N GLN A 274 31.94 19.62 88.63
CA GLN A 274 33.29 19.42 89.14
C GLN A 274 34.32 19.41 88.01
N LEU A 275 34.00 18.74 86.88
CA LEU A 275 34.87 18.73 85.71
C LEU A 275 35.03 20.14 85.08
N LEU A 276 33.95 20.92 85.02
CA LEU A 276 34.00 22.31 84.57
C LEU A 276 34.79 23.21 85.53
N LEU A 277 34.71 22.97 86.84
CA LEU A 277 35.52 23.67 87.84
C LEU A 277 37.02 23.37 87.67
N GLN A 278 37.37 22.12 87.37
CA GLN A 278 38.76 21.75 87.06
C GLN A 278 39.24 22.43 85.77
N ALA A 279 38.40 22.43 84.73
CA ALA A 279 38.72 23.13 83.47
C ALA A 279 38.92 24.63 83.71
N GLU A 280 38.09 25.24 84.56
CA GLU A 280 38.17 26.64 84.95
C GLU A 280 39.50 26.96 85.64
N GLN A 281 39.91 26.14 86.62
CA GLN A 281 41.20 26.30 87.31
C GLN A 281 42.39 26.20 86.36
N ASN A 282 42.40 25.17 85.50
CA ASN A 282 43.46 24.97 84.51
C ASN A 282 43.52 26.12 83.49
N SER A 283 42.36 26.59 83.03
CA SER A 283 42.26 27.73 82.12
C SER A 283 42.84 29.00 82.73
N ARG A 284 42.53 29.28 84.00
CA ARG A 284 43.06 30.45 84.71
C ARG A 284 44.58 30.42 84.88
N ALA A 285 45.15 29.24 85.12
CA ALA A 285 46.60 29.07 85.19
C ALA A 285 47.25 29.34 83.82
N LEU A 286 46.65 28.85 82.73
CA LEU A 286 47.15 29.06 81.38
C LEU A 286 47.04 30.53 80.92
N LEU A 287 45.95 31.21 81.30
CA LEU A 287 45.69 32.62 80.96
C LEU A 287 46.66 33.61 81.62
N ASP A 288 47.47 33.17 82.60
CA ASP A 288 48.60 33.95 83.14
C ASP A 288 48.21 35.36 83.62
N PHE A 289 47.19 35.42 84.48
CA PHE A 289 46.74 36.66 85.11
C PHE A 289 47.81 37.21 86.06
N LEU A 290 47.99 38.53 86.07
CA LEU A 290 48.88 39.18 87.03
C LEU A 290 48.30 39.04 88.46
N PRO A 291 49.15 38.95 89.50
CA PRO A 291 48.70 38.88 90.89
C PRO A 291 47.68 39.99 91.21
N GLY A 292 46.51 39.61 91.73
CA GLY A 292 45.43 40.54 92.07
C GLY A 292 44.55 41.04 90.91
N GLN A 293 44.84 40.65 89.66
CA GLN A 293 44.06 41.06 88.47
C GLN A 293 43.19 39.94 87.88
N ALA A 294 43.16 38.75 88.48
CA ALA A 294 42.29 37.68 88.04
C ALA A 294 40.81 38.06 88.28
N PRO A 295 39.90 37.80 87.32
CA PRO A 295 38.48 38.08 87.51
C PRO A 295 37.92 37.24 88.66
N GLN A 296 36.96 37.78 89.41
CA GLN A 296 36.24 37.05 90.46
C GLN A 296 35.24 36.05 89.85
N ASP A 297 34.64 36.41 88.71
CA ASP A 297 33.72 35.55 87.96
C ASP A 297 34.45 34.48 87.15
N ARG A 298 33.75 33.36 86.84
CA ARG A 298 34.29 32.29 85.99
C ARG A 298 34.73 32.81 84.62
N VAL A 299 35.90 32.37 84.16
CA VAL A 299 36.42 32.68 82.82
C VAL A 299 35.74 31.80 81.76
N ILE A 300 35.43 30.54 82.06
CA ILE A 300 34.70 29.65 81.18
C ILE A 300 33.23 30.08 81.10
N ARG A 301 32.77 30.43 79.90
CA ARG A 301 31.40 30.79 79.58
C ARG A 301 30.64 29.57 79.07
N VAL A 302 29.84 28.98 79.95
CA VAL A 302 28.95 27.85 79.64
C VAL A 302 27.53 28.17 80.13
N THR A 303 26.54 27.87 79.30
CA THR A 303 25.12 28.04 79.60
C THR A 303 24.54 26.83 80.31
N GLN A 304 23.46 27.02 81.08
CA GLN A 304 22.74 25.91 81.71
C GLN A 304 22.21 24.90 80.67
N ALA A 305 21.83 25.36 79.48
CA ALA A 305 21.39 24.50 78.39
C ALA A 305 22.53 23.57 77.89
N GLN A 306 23.76 24.09 77.79
CA GLN A 306 24.93 23.28 77.40
C GLN A 306 25.26 22.22 78.46
N VAL A 307 25.17 22.56 79.75
CA VAL A 307 25.37 21.59 80.84
C VAL A 307 24.27 20.51 80.80
N ALA A 308 23.00 20.90 80.64
CA ALA A 308 21.90 19.95 80.55
C ALA A 308 22.06 19.01 79.35
N ALA A 309 22.44 19.54 78.17
CA ALA A 309 22.67 18.73 76.98
C ALA A 309 23.82 17.73 77.16
N LEU A 310 24.89 18.12 77.88
CA LEU A 310 25.98 17.21 78.22
C LEU A 310 25.50 16.11 79.17
N VAL A 311 24.77 16.45 80.23
CA VAL A 311 24.18 15.47 81.16
C VAL A 311 23.27 14.48 80.42
N ASP A 312 22.44 14.97 79.49
CA ASP A 312 21.54 14.11 78.71
C ASP A 312 22.33 13.10 77.87
N LYS A 313 23.44 13.51 77.24
CA LYS A 313 24.32 12.62 76.46
C LYS A 313 24.96 11.49 77.28
N ILE A 314 25.16 11.70 78.58
CA ILE A 314 25.81 10.72 79.48
C ILE A 314 24.80 10.04 80.44
N SER A 315 23.51 10.25 80.24
CA SER A 315 22.45 9.78 81.14
C SER A 315 21.97 8.35 80.91
N ASP A 316 22.51 7.65 79.90
CA ASP A 316 22.07 6.30 79.51
C ASP A 316 22.58 5.17 80.42
N GLY A 317 23.26 5.51 81.51
CA GLY A 317 23.78 4.60 82.52
C GLY A 317 25.13 3.96 82.20
N ARG A 318 25.77 4.30 81.06
CA ARG A 318 27.09 3.79 80.68
C ARG A 318 28.22 4.64 81.26
N SER A 319 29.45 4.13 81.20
CA SER A 319 30.64 4.91 81.58
C SER A 319 31.12 5.73 80.39
N TYR A 320 31.49 6.99 80.64
CA TYR A 320 31.96 7.93 79.62
C TYR A 320 33.25 8.61 80.05
N VAL A 321 34.06 8.97 79.06
CA VAL A 321 35.15 9.91 79.18
C VAL A 321 34.65 11.24 78.64
N VAL A 322 34.75 12.28 79.45
CA VAL A 322 34.38 13.64 79.05
C VAL A 322 35.65 14.48 79.04
N ARG A 323 35.97 15.06 77.88
CA ARG A 323 37.07 16.00 77.69
C ARG A 323 36.50 17.39 77.48
N ILE A 324 36.96 18.33 78.29
CA ILE A 324 36.67 19.76 78.11
C ILE A 324 37.81 20.36 77.31
N LEU A 325 37.50 20.81 76.09
CA LEU A 325 38.44 21.37 75.15
C LEU A 325 38.15 22.86 74.95
N SER A 326 39.19 23.64 74.68
CA SER A 326 39.03 25.03 74.27
C SER A 326 38.31 25.13 72.92
N ALA A 327 37.28 25.96 72.82
CA ALA A 327 36.54 26.16 71.56
C ALA A 327 37.23 27.14 70.58
N GLY A 328 38.36 27.73 70.97
CA GLY A 328 39.12 28.66 70.15
C GLY A 328 40.50 28.98 70.73
N ASN A 329 41.21 29.88 70.06
CA ASN A 329 42.46 30.44 70.57
C ASN A 329 42.15 31.63 71.47
N TYR A 330 42.73 31.65 72.67
CA TYR A 330 42.53 32.70 73.68
C TYR A 330 43.85 33.31 74.11
N LEU A 331 43.91 34.64 74.19
CA LEU A 331 45.09 35.38 74.61
C LEU A 331 45.26 35.39 76.15
N LYS A 332 46.48 35.67 76.61
CA LYS A 332 46.77 35.91 78.02
C LYS A 332 45.83 36.99 78.58
N ARG A 333 45.36 36.78 79.80
CA ARG A 333 44.48 37.67 80.57
C ARG A 333 43.08 37.85 80.02
N GLU A 334 42.66 37.08 79.02
CA GLU A 334 41.26 37.06 78.62
C GLU A 334 40.35 36.59 79.75
N THR A 335 39.23 37.27 79.93
CA THR A 335 38.32 37.05 81.07
C THR A 335 37.07 36.24 80.70
N ALA A 336 37.00 35.79 79.44
CA ALA A 336 35.88 35.01 78.92
C ALA A 336 36.36 34.07 77.81
N ILE A 337 36.28 32.76 78.05
CA ILE A 337 36.62 31.72 77.08
C ILE A 337 35.44 30.76 76.93
N MET A 338 35.28 30.18 75.74
CA MET A 338 34.28 29.16 75.45
C MET A 338 34.94 27.79 75.39
N VAL A 339 34.18 26.76 75.78
CA VAL A 339 34.65 25.38 75.80
C VAL A 339 33.68 24.46 75.08
N SER A 340 34.20 23.39 74.51
CA SER A 340 33.43 22.28 73.97
C SER A 340 33.64 21.04 74.85
N ALA A 341 32.62 20.18 74.92
CA ALA A 341 32.71 18.91 75.61
C ALA A 341 32.70 17.78 74.57
N ASP A 342 33.79 17.03 74.53
CA ASP A 342 33.89 15.79 73.76
C ASP A 342 33.60 14.60 74.68
N VAL A 343 32.66 13.76 74.25
CA VAL A 343 32.11 12.66 75.05
C VAL A 343 32.34 11.36 74.30
N THR A 344 33.18 10.51 74.85
CA THR A 344 33.50 9.20 74.29
C THR A 344 33.15 8.10 75.29
N PRO A 345 32.53 6.98 74.88
CA PRO A 345 32.30 5.85 75.78
C PRO A 345 33.61 5.37 76.42
N ASN A 346 33.61 5.20 77.74
CA ASN A 346 34.76 4.65 78.46
C ASN A 346 34.71 3.12 78.40
N ARG A 347 35.31 2.55 77.37
CA ARG A 347 35.35 1.10 77.17
C ARG A 347 36.71 0.54 77.56
N GLN A 348 36.72 -0.73 77.97
CA GLN A 348 37.96 -1.49 78.08
C GLN A 348 38.53 -1.71 76.69
N VAL A 349 39.77 -1.28 76.47
CA VAL A 349 40.48 -1.38 75.19
C VAL A 349 41.40 -2.59 75.20
N PHE A 350 42.17 -2.79 76.27
CA PHE A 350 43.07 -3.94 76.43
C PHE A 350 42.89 -4.58 77.81
N THR A 351 42.98 -5.90 77.86
CA THR A 351 43.09 -6.67 79.11
C THR A 351 44.52 -6.63 79.65
N LYS A 352 44.70 -6.73 80.97
CA LYS A 352 46.04 -6.90 81.56
C LYS A 352 46.72 -8.14 80.95
N GLY A 353 47.96 -7.98 80.48
CA GLY A 353 48.72 -9.07 79.84
C GLY A 353 48.44 -9.26 78.35
N GLU A 354 47.60 -8.43 77.74
CA GLU A 354 47.32 -8.48 76.30
C GLU A 354 48.46 -7.92 75.46
N VAL A 355 48.82 -8.62 74.37
CA VAL A 355 49.84 -8.16 73.42
C VAL A 355 49.26 -7.06 72.53
N ILE A 356 49.72 -5.84 72.75
CA ILE A 356 49.30 -4.65 71.99
C ILE A 356 50.05 -4.58 70.67
N ALA A 357 51.35 -4.85 70.64
CA ALA A 357 52.11 -4.94 69.41
C ALA A 357 53.27 -5.90 69.57
N SER A 358 53.72 -6.51 68.48
CA SER A 358 54.96 -7.25 68.48
C SER A 358 55.76 -6.98 67.22
N LEU A 359 57.08 -7.08 67.34
CA LEU A 359 58.00 -6.89 66.22
C LEU A 359 59.15 -7.88 66.32
N GLN A 360 59.51 -8.46 65.18
CA GLN A 360 60.63 -9.37 65.02
C GLN A 360 61.94 -8.60 64.80
N PHE A 361 63.00 -9.04 65.47
CA PHE A 361 64.34 -8.46 65.44
C PHE A 361 65.35 -9.48 64.93
N LYS A 362 66.27 -9.02 64.08
CA LYS A 362 67.45 -9.78 63.68
C LYS A 362 68.56 -9.59 64.72
N PRO A 363 69.45 -10.58 64.91
CA PRO A 363 70.61 -10.41 65.79
C PRO A 363 71.62 -9.41 65.21
N ASN A 364 72.52 -8.91 66.06
CA ASN A 364 73.67 -8.07 65.69
C ASN A 364 73.33 -6.76 64.94
N LEU A 365 72.18 -6.13 65.24
CA LEU A 365 71.83 -4.82 64.70
C LEU A 365 72.77 -3.73 65.22
N SER A 366 73.06 -2.72 64.39
CA SER A 366 73.79 -1.54 64.85
C SER A 366 72.95 -0.73 65.85
N GLU A 367 73.59 0.13 66.66
CA GLU A 367 72.90 0.92 67.67
C GLU A 367 71.79 1.80 67.08
N ARG A 368 72.02 2.43 65.92
CA ARG A 368 71.01 3.23 65.23
C ARG A 368 69.83 2.39 64.74
N GLU A 369 70.11 1.21 64.17
CA GLU A 369 69.06 0.31 63.68
C GLU A 369 68.25 -0.28 64.83
N LEU A 370 68.91 -0.63 65.94
CA LEU A 370 68.27 -1.14 67.14
C LEU A 370 67.33 -0.10 67.75
N THR A 371 67.82 1.13 67.95
CA THR A 371 67.00 2.24 68.45
C THR A 371 65.82 2.52 67.52
N SER A 372 66.05 2.61 66.21
CA SER A 372 64.97 2.83 65.24
C SER A 372 63.92 1.70 65.25
N ARG A 373 64.35 0.44 65.40
CA ARG A 373 63.44 -0.71 65.51
C ARG A 373 62.64 -0.70 66.82
N VAL A 374 63.25 -0.29 67.94
CA VAL A 374 62.55 -0.13 69.21
C VAL A 374 61.56 1.03 69.15
N GLU A 375 61.92 2.15 68.51
CA GLU A 375 60.98 3.24 68.21
C GLU A 375 59.79 2.75 67.37
N GLN A 376 60.02 1.88 66.38
CA GLN A 376 58.94 1.25 65.61
C GLN A 376 57.98 0.44 66.48
N VAL A 377 58.47 -0.26 67.51
CA VAL A 377 57.59 -0.95 68.48
C VAL A 377 56.67 0.06 69.15
N PHE A 378 57.20 1.19 69.66
CA PHE A 378 56.38 2.23 70.29
C PHE A 378 55.42 2.93 69.31
N LEU A 379 55.81 3.11 68.05
CA LEU A 379 54.94 3.62 67.00
C LEU A 379 53.78 2.66 66.72
N LEU A 380 54.06 1.36 66.61
CA LEU A 380 53.03 0.32 66.41
C LEU A 380 52.08 0.25 67.61
N VAL A 381 52.61 0.31 68.84
CA VAL A 381 51.82 0.37 70.06
C VAL A 381 50.92 1.60 70.06
N SER A 382 51.47 2.78 69.76
CA SER A 382 50.71 4.02 69.72
C SER A 382 49.61 3.98 68.65
N PHE A 383 49.93 3.48 67.46
CA PHE A 383 48.97 3.30 66.38
C PHE A 383 47.84 2.35 66.77
N ARG A 384 48.17 1.16 67.30
CA ARG A 384 47.18 0.17 67.73
C ARG A 384 46.33 0.71 68.88
N ALA A 385 46.95 1.31 69.90
CA ALA A 385 46.23 1.89 71.02
C ALA A 385 45.22 2.95 70.58
N ARG A 386 45.62 3.91 69.72
CA ARG A 386 44.70 4.92 69.19
C ARG A 386 43.58 4.30 68.34
N ARG A 387 43.91 3.34 67.48
CA ARG A 387 42.92 2.66 66.63
C ARG A 387 41.85 1.94 67.45
N GLU A 388 42.26 1.26 68.51
CA GLU A 388 41.33 0.55 69.40
C GLU A 388 40.58 1.51 70.36
N GLY A 389 40.99 2.79 70.40
CA GLY A 389 40.26 3.86 71.07
C GLY A 389 40.86 4.33 72.40
N VAL A 390 42.16 4.12 72.63
CA VAL A 390 42.89 4.86 73.68
C VAL A 390 43.08 6.30 73.23
N LEU A 391 42.70 7.24 74.09
CA LEU A 391 42.84 8.66 73.80
C LEU A 391 44.31 9.08 73.93
N ALA A 392 44.82 9.73 72.89
CA ALA A 392 46.12 10.37 72.97
C ALA A 392 46.03 11.66 73.77
N ASP A 393 47.10 11.97 74.50
CA ASP A 393 47.31 13.29 75.06
C ASP A 393 47.29 14.33 73.91
N PRO A 394 46.41 15.35 73.98
CA PRO A 394 46.20 16.27 72.87
C PRO A 394 47.33 17.29 72.67
N ILE A 395 48.25 17.42 73.64
CA ILE A 395 49.40 18.33 73.55
C ILE A 395 50.62 17.58 73.01
N THR A 396 50.91 16.40 73.57
CA THR A 396 52.10 15.61 73.22
C THR A 396 51.84 14.59 72.11
N GLY A 397 50.57 14.28 71.83
CA GLY A 397 50.18 13.18 70.96
C GLY A 397 50.51 11.80 71.54
N LYS A 398 51.01 11.67 72.77
CA LYS A 398 51.40 10.36 73.30
C LYS A 398 50.20 9.66 73.91
N VAL A 399 50.10 8.34 73.75
CA VAL A 399 49.08 7.52 74.42
C VAL A 399 49.53 7.01 75.78
N GLY A 400 50.84 7.11 76.08
CA GLY A 400 51.46 6.61 77.29
C GLY A 400 52.92 6.97 77.39
N THR A 401 53.55 6.50 78.46
CA THR A 401 54.98 6.69 78.74
C THR A 401 55.62 5.35 79.05
N PHE A 402 56.92 5.25 78.78
CA PHE A 402 57.74 4.10 79.13
C PHE A 402 59.00 4.59 79.85
N SER A 403 59.43 3.89 80.90
CA SER A 403 60.54 4.32 81.74
C SER A 403 61.84 4.41 80.92
N PRO A 404 62.57 5.54 80.93
CA PRO A 404 63.87 5.64 80.29
C PRO A 404 64.88 4.63 80.83
N GLU A 405 64.80 4.32 82.12
CA GLU A 405 65.65 3.31 82.77
C GLU A 405 65.35 1.90 82.25
N ALA A 406 64.06 1.55 82.15
CA ALA A 406 63.63 0.26 81.61
C ALA A 406 64.01 0.09 80.14
N LEU A 407 63.95 1.19 79.36
CA LEU A 407 64.40 1.20 77.97
C LEU A 407 65.91 0.93 77.87
N ASN A 408 66.72 1.56 78.71
CA ASN A 408 68.16 1.33 78.73
C ASN A 408 68.48 -0.13 79.11
N ASN A 409 67.78 -0.69 80.10
CA ASN A 409 67.94 -2.08 80.52
C ASN A 409 67.55 -3.07 79.41
N LEU A 410 66.46 -2.80 78.69
CA LEU A 410 66.05 -3.56 77.51
C LEU A 410 67.15 -3.55 76.44
N LEU A 411 67.65 -2.35 76.08
CA LEU A 411 68.68 -2.19 75.08
C LEU A 411 69.97 -2.94 75.44
N GLN A 412 70.36 -2.97 76.72
CA GLN A 412 71.50 -3.76 77.19
C GLN A 412 71.26 -5.25 77.06
N LYS A 413 70.08 -5.75 77.45
CA LYS A 413 69.75 -7.19 77.36
C LYS A 413 69.74 -7.67 75.91
N ILE A 414 69.06 -6.98 75.01
CA ILE A 414 68.92 -7.44 73.62
C ILE A 414 70.24 -7.42 72.84
N ARG A 415 71.23 -6.61 73.25
CA ARG A 415 72.60 -6.64 72.70
C ARG A 415 73.33 -7.96 72.96
N THR A 416 72.93 -8.71 74.00
CA THR A 416 73.54 -10.02 74.33
C THR A 416 72.96 -11.16 73.50
N LEU A 417 71.87 -10.93 72.78
CA LEU A 417 71.16 -11.97 72.00
C LEU A 417 71.79 -12.13 70.62
N GLN A 418 72.17 -13.37 70.29
CA GLN A 418 72.84 -13.73 69.02
C GLN A 418 71.92 -14.42 68.01
N SER A 419 70.66 -14.64 68.37
CA SER A 419 69.64 -15.24 67.50
C SER A 419 68.47 -14.28 67.29
N PRO A 420 67.63 -14.47 66.27
CA PRO A 420 66.41 -13.69 66.09
C PRO A 420 65.52 -13.74 67.33
N PHE A 421 64.94 -12.60 67.70
CA PHE A 421 64.07 -12.47 68.87
C PHE A 421 62.88 -11.57 68.55
N GLU A 422 61.81 -11.70 69.32
CA GLU A 422 60.62 -10.86 69.23
C GLU A 422 60.54 -9.96 70.46
N ILE A 423 60.21 -8.68 70.26
CA ILE A 423 59.77 -7.81 71.36
C ILE A 423 58.26 -7.69 71.27
N GLN A 424 57.58 -8.08 72.35
CA GLN A 424 56.16 -7.91 72.54
C GLN A 424 55.92 -6.78 73.53
N ALA A 425 55.14 -5.77 73.11
CA ALA A 425 54.61 -4.76 74.00
C ALA A 425 53.26 -5.20 74.53
N VAL A 426 53.17 -5.32 75.84
CA VAL A 426 52.04 -5.90 76.56
C VAL A 426 51.45 -4.87 77.52
N ALA A 427 50.13 -4.88 77.69
CA ALA A 427 49.45 -4.03 78.64
C ALA A 427 49.82 -4.43 80.10
N LYS A 428 50.45 -3.52 80.85
CA LYS A 428 50.87 -3.73 82.25
C LYS A 428 49.65 -3.92 83.18
N GLU A 429 48.58 -3.20 82.86
CA GLU A 429 47.29 -3.24 83.53
C GLU A 429 46.14 -3.21 82.51
N THR A 430 44.90 -3.32 82.99
CA THR A 430 43.72 -3.17 82.11
C THR A 430 43.63 -1.73 81.64
N ILE A 431 43.61 -1.53 80.31
CA ILE A 431 43.61 -0.20 79.69
C ILE A 431 42.20 0.15 79.25
N PHE A 432 41.71 1.31 79.68
CA PHE A 432 40.46 1.90 79.24
C PHE A 432 40.71 3.08 78.29
N THR A 433 39.67 3.56 77.63
CA THR A 433 39.70 4.71 76.72
C THR A 433 40.43 5.94 77.28
N ALA A 434 40.26 6.23 78.59
CA ALA A 434 40.92 7.36 79.28
C ALA A 434 42.18 6.99 80.07
N SER A 435 42.64 5.75 80.02
CA SER A 435 43.84 5.33 80.75
C SER A 435 45.09 5.86 80.07
N THR A 436 46.08 6.29 80.86
CA THR A 436 47.46 6.41 80.36
C THR A 436 47.97 5.00 80.04
N LEU A 437 48.46 4.80 78.83
CA LEU A 437 48.96 3.49 78.40
C LEU A 437 50.27 3.16 79.14
N THR A 438 50.20 2.19 80.04
CA THR A 438 51.35 1.62 80.75
C THR A 438 51.68 0.26 80.13
N LEU A 439 52.97 0.06 79.82
CA LEU A 439 53.44 -1.06 79.01
C LEU A 439 54.49 -1.86 79.75
N GLU A 440 54.52 -3.16 79.48
CA GLU A 440 55.66 -4.03 79.72
C GLU A 440 56.20 -4.50 78.36
N LEU A 441 57.52 -4.47 78.19
CA LEU A 441 58.19 -5.04 77.03
C LEU A 441 58.73 -6.42 77.38
N ILE A 442 58.24 -7.44 76.70
CA ILE A 442 58.65 -8.83 76.86
C ILE A 442 59.50 -9.22 75.66
N VAL A 443 60.72 -9.70 75.91
CA VAL A 443 61.60 -10.24 74.88
C VAL A 443 61.41 -11.75 74.83
N ARG A 444 61.10 -12.29 73.65
CA ARG A 444 60.95 -13.72 73.42
C ARG A 444 61.93 -14.22 72.37
N GLN A 445 62.53 -15.38 72.62
CA GLN A 445 63.39 -16.08 71.68
C GLN A 445 62.84 -17.50 71.53
N ASP A 446 62.57 -17.92 70.29
CA ASP A 446 61.96 -19.23 69.97
C ASP A 446 60.69 -19.55 70.79
N GLY A 447 59.89 -18.53 71.08
CA GLY A 447 58.64 -18.64 71.86
C GLY A 447 58.81 -18.61 73.37
N VAL A 448 60.04 -18.60 73.91
CA VAL A 448 60.33 -18.55 75.35
C VAL A 448 60.65 -17.12 75.79
N GLU A 449 60.10 -16.69 76.93
CA GLU A 449 60.39 -15.38 77.54
C GLU A 449 61.82 -15.36 78.11
N VAL A 450 62.64 -14.43 77.63
CA VAL A 450 64.06 -14.27 78.02
C VAL A 450 64.34 -12.95 78.74
N GLY A 451 63.33 -12.07 78.84
CA GLY A 451 63.39 -10.83 79.62
C GLY A 451 62.06 -10.07 79.61
N ARG A 452 61.82 -9.29 80.68
CA ARG A 452 60.66 -8.42 80.87
C ARG A 452 61.10 -7.09 81.48
N PHE A 453 60.57 -5.99 80.96
CA PHE A 453 60.97 -4.63 81.29
C PHE A 453 59.73 -3.73 81.43
N ASP A 454 59.63 -2.96 82.51
CA ASP A 454 58.37 -2.31 82.93
C ASP A 454 58.51 -0.87 83.48
#